data_AF-A0A0H5CK37-F1
#
_entry.id   AF-A0A0H5CK37-F1
#
_cell.length_a   1.000
_cell.length_b   1.000
_cell.length_c   1.000
_cell.angle_alpha   90.00
_cell.angle_beta   90.00
_cell.angle_gamma   90.00
#
_symmetry.space_group_name_H-M   'P 1'
#
loop_
_entity.id
_entity.type
_entity.pdbx_description
1 polymer ?
#
loop_
_entity_poly.entity_id
_entity_poly.type
_entity_poly.pdbx_seq_one_letter_code
_entity_poly.pdbx_strand_id
1 'polypeptide(L)'
;MAVLAKRLVPDELWALAGPLVPPFEPRRQGGGTEPVDDRAVFTAIVYVLTSGCSWRLLPPSFGVTVPTAHRRFSDWTRAGFWRRLHRAVLDELGSQGLIDWSRAVLDGASVRAKKGDL
;
A
#
# COMPACT_ATOMS: atom_id res chain seq x y z
N MET A 1 11.10 -12.60 5.41
CA MET A 1 10.10 -11.62 4.93
C MET A 1 9.66 -11.82 3.49
N ALA A 2 10.55 -12.20 2.56
CA ALA A 2 10.21 -12.35 1.14
C ALA A 2 8.98 -13.23 0.84
N VAL A 3 8.78 -14.34 1.57
CA VAL A 3 7.61 -15.22 1.39
C VAL A 3 6.30 -14.54 1.80
N LEU A 4 6.28 -13.84 2.94
CA LEU A 4 5.10 -13.07 3.38
C LEU A 4 4.84 -11.88 2.44
N ALA A 5 5.89 -11.19 2.00
CA ALA A 5 5.79 -10.09 1.06
C ALA A 5 5.19 -10.54 -0.28
N LYS A 6 5.62 -11.68 -0.84
CA LYS A 6 5.03 -12.25 -2.06
C LYS A 6 3.58 -12.72 -1.88
N ARG A 7 3.21 -13.19 -0.69
CA ARG A 7 1.81 -13.56 -0.39
C ARG A 7 0.91 -12.34 -0.25
N LEU A 8 1.41 -11.27 0.35
CA LEU A 8 0.66 -10.02 0.53
C LEU A 8 0.60 -9.21 -0.77
N VAL A 9 1.71 -9.18 -1.51
CA VAL A 9 1.87 -8.46 -2.76
C VAL A 9 2.55 -9.37 -3.79
N PRO A 10 1.76 -10.21 -4.48
CA PRO A 10 2.21 -10.96 -5.64
C PRO A 10 2.82 -10.04 -6.71
N ASP A 11 3.68 -10.58 -7.57
CA ASP A 11 4.37 -9.80 -8.60
C ASP A 11 3.37 -9.19 -9.60
N GLU A 12 2.29 -9.92 -9.90
CA GLU A 12 1.20 -9.50 -10.79
C GLU A 12 0.44 -8.30 -10.22
N LEU A 13 0.16 -8.34 -8.92
CA LEU A 13 -0.46 -7.21 -8.23
C LEU A 13 0.47 -6.00 -8.21
N TRP A 14 1.76 -6.22 -7.97
CA TRP A 14 2.73 -5.14 -8.00
C TRP A 14 2.84 -4.52 -9.40
N ALA A 15 2.78 -5.32 -10.46
CA ALA A 15 2.78 -4.84 -11.84
C ALA A 15 1.60 -3.89 -12.13
N LEU A 16 0.44 -4.10 -11.50
CA LEU A 16 -0.71 -3.19 -11.57
C LEU A 16 -0.56 -1.97 -10.64
N ALA A 17 -0.06 -2.18 -9.41
CA ALA A 17 0.03 -1.14 -8.39
C ALA A 17 1.14 -0.12 -8.66
N GLY A 18 2.35 -0.59 -9.04
CA GLY A 18 3.54 0.23 -9.23
C GLY A 18 3.32 1.44 -10.13
N PRO A 19 2.75 1.29 -11.34
CA PRO A 19 2.48 2.41 -12.25
C PRO A 19 1.45 3.43 -11.72
N LEU A 20 0.64 3.05 -10.72
CA LEU A 20 -0.38 3.90 -10.13
C LEU A 20 0.14 4.70 -8.94
N VAL A 21 1.28 4.30 -8.37
CA VAL A 21 1.90 4.98 -7.24
C VAL A 21 2.19 6.44 -7.60
N PRO A 22 1.65 7.41 -6.83
CA PRO A 22 1.97 8.82 -7.04
C PRO A 22 3.49 9.05 -6.97
N PRO A 23 4.07 9.83 -7.90
CA PRO A 23 5.49 10.10 -7.91
C PRO A 23 5.92 10.70 -6.56
N PHE A 24 7.05 10.27 -6.05
CA PHE A 24 7.65 10.88 -4.88
C PHE A 24 8.25 12.23 -5.29
N GLU A 25 7.71 13.32 -4.76
CA GLU A 25 8.34 14.63 -4.87
C GLU A 25 9.34 14.80 -3.70
N PRO A 26 10.66 14.88 -3.98
CA PRO A 26 11.64 15.18 -2.95
C PRO A 26 11.35 16.56 -2.35
N ARG A 27 11.44 16.70 -1.02
CA ARG A 27 11.39 18.03 -0.40
C ARG A 27 12.57 18.87 -0.88
N ARG A 28 12.33 20.16 -1.15
CA ARG A 28 13.32 21.12 -1.65
C ARG A 28 14.52 21.35 -0.70
N GLN A 29 14.39 21.03 0.58
CA GLN A 29 15.53 21.02 1.51
C GLN A 29 16.33 19.73 1.29
N GLY A 30 17.42 19.86 0.53
CA GLY A 30 18.36 18.79 0.22
C GLY A 30 18.79 18.02 1.46
N GLY A 31 18.73 16.69 1.35
CA GLY A 31 18.93 15.74 2.44
C GLY A 31 18.07 14.50 2.20
N GLY A 32 18.16 13.91 1.01
CA GLY A 32 17.31 12.79 0.62
C GLY A 32 17.89 11.48 1.11
N THR A 33 17.32 10.93 2.20
CA THR A 33 17.34 9.47 2.39
C THR A 33 16.82 8.82 1.12
N GLU A 34 17.52 7.80 0.65
CA GLU A 34 17.18 7.01 -0.54
C GLU A 34 15.67 6.71 -0.56
N PRO A 35 14.98 6.88 -1.71
CA PRO A 35 13.54 6.62 -1.78
C PRO A 35 13.27 5.22 -1.25
N VAL A 36 12.52 5.11 -0.16
CA VAL A 36 12.08 3.82 0.36
C VAL A 36 11.31 3.13 -0.76
N ASP A 37 11.70 1.89 -1.09
CA ASP A 37 11.08 1.09 -2.13
C ASP A 37 9.55 1.13 -1.99
N ASP A 38 8.88 1.67 -3.01
CA ASP A 38 7.42 1.82 -3.01
C ASP A 38 6.72 0.47 -2.90
N ARG A 39 7.35 -0.62 -3.35
CA ARG A 39 6.83 -1.98 -3.15
C ARG A 39 6.89 -2.39 -1.69
N ALA A 40 7.98 -2.07 -0.99
CA ALA A 40 8.10 -2.35 0.44
C ALA A 40 7.05 -1.54 1.24
N VAL A 41 6.86 -0.26 0.89
CA VAL A 41 5.82 0.59 1.48
C VAL A 41 4.43 0.02 1.23
N PHE A 42 4.12 -0.35 -0.01
CA PHE A 42 2.84 -0.93 -0.37
C PHE A 42 2.58 -2.25 0.38
N THR A 43 3.58 -3.11 0.47
CA THR A 43 3.50 -4.37 1.22
C THR A 43 3.23 -4.14 2.71
N ALA A 44 3.91 -3.16 3.32
CA ALA A 44 3.70 -2.79 4.71
C ALA A 44 2.29 -2.25 4.97
N ILE A 45 1.78 -1.41 4.07
CA ILE A 45 0.40 -0.89 4.14
C ILE A 45 -0.60 -2.03 4.01
N VAL A 46 -0.45 -2.90 3.01
CA VAL A 46 -1.31 -4.07 2.79
C VAL A 46 -1.37 -4.93 4.05
N TYR A 47 -0.22 -5.24 4.66
CA TYR A 47 -0.18 -6.01 5.91
C TYR A 47 -1.07 -5.38 7.00
N VAL A 48 -0.96 -4.08 7.24
CA VAL A 48 -1.76 -3.37 8.25
C VAL A 48 -3.25 -3.37 7.91
N LEU A 49 -3.59 -3.25 6.63
CA LEU A 49 -4.98 -3.25 6.16
C LEU A 49 -5.61 -4.63 6.27
N THR A 50 -4.92 -5.70 5.86
CA THR A 50 -5.45 -7.07 5.85
C THR A 50 -5.44 -7.72 7.23
N SER A 51 -4.45 -7.40 8.08
CA SER A 51 -4.39 -7.93 9.45
C SER A 51 -5.29 -7.19 10.44
N GLY A 52 -5.71 -5.95 10.09
CA GLY A 52 -6.45 -5.09 11.01
C GLY A 52 -5.63 -4.59 12.20
N CYS A 53 -4.31 -4.85 12.26
CA CYS A 53 -3.46 -4.42 13.36
C CYS A 53 -3.29 -2.90 13.41
N SER A 54 -2.90 -2.37 14.58
CA SER A 54 -2.47 -0.97 14.69
C SER A 54 -1.22 -0.71 13.86
N TRP A 55 -1.07 0.50 13.32
CA TRP A 55 0.15 0.96 12.66
C TRP A 55 1.41 0.77 13.55
N ARG A 56 1.26 0.89 14.88
CA ARG A 56 2.36 0.69 15.84
C ARG A 56 2.86 -0.77 15.90
N LEU A 57 2.07 -1.71 15.39
CA LEU A 57 2.41 -3.13 15.34
C LEU A 57 2.99 -3.56 13.99
N LEU A 58 3.28 -2.60 13.09
CA LEU A 58 3.98 -2.90 11.84
C LEU A 58 5.36 -3.49 12.14
N PRO A 59 5.67 -4.71 11.69
CA PRO A 59 6.97 -5.33 11.91
C PRO A 59 8.11 -4.51 11.27
N PRO A 60 9.22 -4.24 11.97
CA PRO A 60 10.39 -3.55 11.40
C PRO A 60 11.01 -4.30 10.22
N SER A 61 10.77 -5.60 10.11
CA SER A 61 11.28 -6.49 9.09
C SER A 61 10.81 -6.14 7.66
N PHE A 62 9.78 -5.30 7.51
CA PHE A 62 9.39 -4.73 6.21
C PHE A 62 10.37 -3.65 5.69
N GLY A 63 11.31 -3.16 6.51
CA GLY A 63 12.24 -2.09 6.11
C GLY A 63 11.56 -0.72 5.98
N VAL A 64 10.32 -0.58 6.45
CA VAL A 64 9.52 0.63 6.36
C VAL A 64 9.16 1.09 7.77
N THR A 65 9.44 2.36 8.07
CA THR A 65 9.07 2.95 9.35
C THR A 65 7.58 3.27 9.41
N VAL A 66 6.97 3.14 10.60
CA VAL A 66 5.54 3.45 10.82
C VAL A 66 5.14 4.84 10.30
N PRO A 67 5.90 5.93 10.56
CA PRO A 67 5.55 7.24 10.02
C PRO A 67 5.60 7.31 8.49
N THR A 68 6.48 6.54 7.86
CA THR A 68 6.60 6.48 6.39
C THR A 68 5.41 5.75 5.78
N ALA A 69 5.05 4.57 6.31
CA ALA A 69 3.89 3.81 5.85
C ALA A 69 2.60 4.62 6.02
N HIS A 70 2.41 5.27 7.18
CA HIS A 70 1.22 6.08 7.44
C HIS A 70 1.12 7.29 6.50
N ARG A 71 2.22 8.05 6.32
CA ARG A 71 2.25 9.20 5.42
C ARG A 71 1.91 8.78 3.98
N ARG A 72 2.56 7.73 3.48
CA ARG A 72 2.31 7.19 2.13
C ARG A 72 0.88 6.71 1.98
N PHE A 73 0.32 6.02 2.97
CA PHE A 73 -1.09 5.65 2.98
C PHE A 73 -2.01 6.87 2.83
N SER A 74 -1.80 7.92 3.63
CA SER A 74 -2.60 9.15 3.55
C SER A 74 -2.46 9.84 2.17
N ASP A 75 -1.24 9.95 1.65
CA ASP A 75 -0.98 10.61 0.37
C ASP A 75 -1.58 9.83 -0.80
N TRP A 76 -1.42 8.51 -0.82
CA TRP A 76 -2.02 7.64 -1.83
C TRP A 76 -3.54 7.64 -1.76
N THR A 77 -4.10 7.66 -0.55
CA THR A 77 -5.55 7.78 -0.35
C THR A 77 -6.08 9.07 -0.94
N ARG A 78 -5.43 10.21 -0.64
CA ARG A 78 -5.79 11.53 -1.18
C ARG A 78 -5.65 11.59 -2.71
N ALA A 79 -4.63 10.94 -3.26
CA ALA A 79 -4.41 10.82 -4.70
C ALA A 79 -5.37 9.83 -5.40
N GLY A 80 -6.28 9.18 -4.68
CA GLY A 80 -7.24 8.23 -5.24
C GLY A 80 -6.60 6.92 -5.73
N PHE A 81 -5.41 6.57 -5.23
CA PHE A 81 -4.66 5.38 -5.61
C PHE A 81 -5.50 4.11 -5.51
N TRP A 82 -6.18 3.90 -4.37
CA TRP A 82 -6.97 2.69 -4.10
C TRP A 82 -8.06 2.45 -5.16
N ARG A 83 -8.76 3.52 -5.55
CA ARG A 83 -9.82 3.45 -6.56
C ARG A 83 -9.24 3.09 -7.94
N ARG A 84 -8.07 3.63 -8.30
CA ARG A 84 -7.39 3.31 -9.57
C ARG A 84 -6.88 1.87 -9.56
N LEU A 85 -6.31 1.43 -8.45
CA LEU A 85 -5.85 0.05 -8.28
C LEU A 85 -7.01 -0.94 -8.41
N HIS A 86 -8.16 -0.65 -7.79
CA HIS A 86 -9.35 -1.48 -7.91
C HIS A 86 -9.78 -1.65 -9.38
N ARG A 87 -9.84 -0.55 -10.13
CA ARG A 87 -10.18 -0.59 -11.56
C ARG A 87 -9.18 -1.43 -12.35
N ALA A 88 -7.88 -1.19 -12.16
CA ALA A 88 -6.84 -1.97 -12.83
C ALA A 88 -6.95 -3.48 -12.54
N VAL A 89 -7.28 -3.88 -11.30
CA VAL A 89 -7.48 -5.29 -10.94
C VAL A 89 -8.75 -5.86 -11.59
N LEU A 90 -9.82 -5.08 -11.70
CA LEU A 90 -11.06 -5.52 -12.38
C LEU A 90 -10.88 -5.61 -13.90
N ASP A 91 -10.16 -4.65 -14.49
CA ASP A 91 -9.94 -4.57 -15.94
C ASP A 91 -9.03 -5.70 -16.44
N GLU A 92 -8.07 -6.15 -15.62
CA GLU A 92 -7.13 -7.23 -15.95
C GLU A 92 -7.73 -8.65 -15.74
N LEU A 93 -9.05 -8.79 -15.49
CA LEU A 93 -9.84 -10.05 -15.39
C LEU A 93 -9.01 -11.35 -15.54
N GLY A 94 -8.38 -11.81 -14.45
CA GLY A 94 -7.40 -12.91 -14.57
C GLY A 94 -7.27 -13.88 -13.41
N SER A 95 -7.59 -13.51 -12.16
CA SER A 95 -7.61 -14.49 -11.08
C SER A 95 -8.58 -14.11 -9.98
N GLN A 96 -9.41 -15.07 -9.58
CA GLN A 96 -10.34 -14.93 -8.45
C GLN A 96 -9.60 -14.42 -7.19
N GLY A 97 -8.33 -14.83 -7.02
CA GLY A 97 -7.49 -14.42 -5.91
C GLY A 97 -7.12 -12.93 -5.86
N LEU A 98 -6.85 -12.27 -7.01
CA LEU A 98 -6.52 -10.84 -7.03
C LEU A 98 -7.74 -9.95 -6.76
N ILE A 99 -8.92 -10.38 -7.23
CA ILE A 99 -10.17 -9.65 -7.04
C ILE A 99 -10.56 -9.67 -5.56
N ASP A 100 -10.56 -10.84 -4.91
CA ASP A 100 -10.88 -10.98 -3.48
C ASP A 100 -9.87 -10.23 -2.60
N TRP A 101 -8.59 -10.27 -2.97
CA TRP A 101 -7.55 -9.50 -2.31
C TRP A 101 -7.79 -7.98 -2.43
N SER A 102 -8.15 -7.49 -3.61
CA SER A 102 -8.37 -6.06 -3.83
C SER A 102 -9.53 -5.54 -2.99
N ARG A 103 -10.59 -6.34 -2.83
CA ARG A 103 -11.73 -6.04 -1.95
C ARG A 103 -11.30 -5.94 -0.49
N ALA A 104 -10.55 -6.92 0.02
CA ALA A 104 -10.06 -6.90 1.40
C ALA A 104 -9.21 -5.65 1.71
N VAL A 105 -8.34 -5.24 0.78
CA VAL A 105 -7.52 -4.03 0.92
C VAL A 105 -8.37 -2.76 0.85
N LEU A 106 -9.35 -2.70 -0.05
CA LEU A 106 -10.25 -1.55 -0.18
C LEU A 106 -11.16 -1.40 1.03
N ASP A 107 -11.68 -2.49 1.58
CA ASP A 107 -12.49 -2.49 2.78
C ASP A 107 -11.67 -2.01 3.98
N GLY A 108 -10.45 -2.55 4.13
CA GLY A 108 -9.50 -2.10 5.15
C GLY A 108 -9.14 -0.61 5.01
N ALA A 109 -8.83 -0.17 3.79
CA ALA A 109 -8.51 1.23 3.51
C ALA A 109 -9.70 2.15 3.79
N SER A 110 -10.92 1.74 3.41
CA SER A 110 -12.15 2.51 3.63
C SER A 110 -12.50 2.64 5.11
N VAL A 111 -12.38 1.56 5.89
CA VAL A 111 -12.58 1.56 7.35
C VAL A 111 -11.56 2.48 8.03
N ARG A 112 -10.30 2.41 7.58
CA ARG A 112 -9.21 3.21 8.15
C ARG A 112 -9.30 4.68 7.77
N ALA A 113 -9.67 5.00 6.52
CA ALA A 113 -9.87 6.37 6.07
C ALA A 113 -10.94 7.08 6.89
N LYS A 114 -12.09 6.42 7.14
CA LYS A 114 -13.15 6.95 8.01
C LYS A 114 -12.74 7.16 9.47
N LYS A 115 -11.73 6.42 9.96
CA LYS A 115 -11.25 6.50 11.35
C LYS A 115 -10.18 7.58 11.58
N GLY A 116 -9.57 8.10 10.51
CA GLY A 116 -8.55 9.17 10.58
C GLY A 116 -9.11 10.59 10.61
N ASP A 117 -10.42 10.76 10.39
CA ASP A 117 -11.12 12.05 10.34
C ASP A 117 -11.78 12.45 11.68
N LEU A 118 -11.35 11.85 12.80
CA LEU A 118 -11.83 12.14 14.17
C LEU A 118 -10.71 12.65 15.08
#